data_AF-A0A511RMI4-F1
#
_entry.id   AF-A0A511RMI4-F1
#
_cell.length_a   1.000
_cell.length_b   1.000
_cell.length_c   1.000
_cell.angle_alpha   90.00
_cell.angle_beta   90.00
_cell.angle_gamma   90.00
#
_symmetry.space_group_name_H-M   'P 1'
#
loop_
_entity.id
_entity.type
_entity.pdbx_description
1 polymer ?
#
loop_
_entity_poly.entity_id
_entity_poly.type
_entity_poly.pdbx_seq_one_letter_code
_entity_poly.pdbx_strand_id
1 'polypeptide(L)'
;MNRVWLALTSAVFLLLLAASPWAIALRAFGGKGVLITLWGTVDLYGRAKALPDVSWLGYFTVFWVALALVAAVAAFLPQARTRARVFYVLGLVGVAVFALEAYLFYHAVWAVNDAALAEGARRPPLKRYSLSLGAYASFLYSLFLLAVGRLQLPGGRALLVR
;
A
#
# COMPACT_ATOMS: atom_id res chain seq x y z
N MET A 1 -19.67 5.02 16.36
CA MET A 1 -19.23 5.06 14.96
C MET A 1 -20.36 4.53 14.10
N ASN A 2 -20.88 5.34 13.18
CA ASN A 2 -21.91 4.89 12.24
C ASN A 2 -21.31 3.79 11.34
N ARG A 3 -22.03 2.67 11.16
CA ARG A 3 -21.55 1.52 10.38
C ARG A 3 -21.28 1.93 8.92
N VAL A 4 -22.06 2.88 8.43
CA VAL A 4 -21.94 3.45 7.08
C VAL A 4 -20.60 4.18 6.89
N TRP A 5 -20.06 4.84 7.92
CA TRP A 5 -18.78 5.55 7.79
C TRP A 5 -17.63 4.60 7.45
N LEU A 6 -17.60 3.39 8.02
CA LEU A 6 -16.53 2.44 7.73
C LEU A 6 -16.59 1.91 6.29
N ALA A 7 -17.80 1.65 5.80
CA ALA A 7 -18.01 1.26 4.40
C ALA A 7 -17.60 2.39 3.45
N LEU A 8 -17.98 3.64 3.76
CA LEU A 8 -17.57 4.82 2.98
C LEU A 8 -16.05 5.03 3.00
N THR A 9 -15.39 4.92 4.15
CA THR A 9 -13.92 5.04 4.23
C THR A 9 -13.24 3.92 3.43
N SER A 10 -13.80 2.71 3.43
CA SER A 10 -13.28 1.60 2.62
C SER A 10 -13.47 1.87 1.12
N ALA A 11 -14.60 2.44 0.70
CA ALA A 11 -14.81 2.85 -0.68
C ALA A 11 -13.85 3.96 -1.10
N VAL A 12 -13.63 4.97 -0.25
CA VAL A 12 -12.64 6.04 -0.50
C VAL A 12 -11.23 5.47 -0.59
N PHE A 13 -10.86 4.53 0.29
CA PHE A 13 -9.59 3.83 0.20
C PHE A 13 -9.43 3.12 -1.15
N LEU A 14 -10.45 2.38 -1.62
CA LEU A 14 -10.41 1.72 -2.92
C LEU A 14 -10.27 2.70 -4.08
N LEU A 15 -10.94 3.86 -4.02
CA LEU A 15 -10.78 4.92 -5.02
C LEU A 15 -9.36 5.50 -5.01
N LEU A 16 -8.80 5.76 -3.83
CA LEU A 16 -7.41 6.20 -3.68
C LEU A 16 -6.45 5.14 -4.22
N LEU A 17 -6.70 3.87 -3.92
CA LEU A 17 -5.89 2.75 -4.36
C LEU A 17 -5.90 2.61 -5.90
N ALA A 18 -7.06 2.80 -6.53
CA ALA A 18 -7.22 2.77 -7.99
C ALA A 18 -6.58 3.98 -8.68
N ALA A 19 -6.64 5.16 -8.06
CA ALA A 19 -6.08 6.40 -8.60
C ALA A 19 -4.58 6.59 -8.31
N SER A 20 -4.04 5.90 -7.30
CA SER A 20 -2.66 6.09 -6.86
C SER A 20 -1.66 5.44 -7.81
N PRO A 21 -0.50 6.07 -8.05
CA PRO A 21 0.66 5.36 -8.58
C PRO A 21 1.12 4.29 -7.59
N TRP A 22 1.51 3.12 -8.10
CA TRP A 22 1.86 1.90 -7.37
C TRP A 22 3.36 1.62 -7.26
N ALA A 23 4.19 2.34 -8.01
CA ALA A 23 5.59 2.60 -7.69
C ALA A 23 6.09 3.84 -8.45
N ILE A 24 6.87 4.68 -7.77
CA ILE A 24 7.61 5.78 -8.42
C ILE A 24 9.07 5.34 -8.47
N ALA A 25 9.41 4.59 -9.51
CA ALA A 25 10.79 4.30 -9.81
C ALA A 25 11.33 5.49 -10.58
N LEU A 26 11.61 6.64 -9.93
CA LEU A 26 12.61 7.61 -10.40
C LEU A 26 12.71 8.92 -9.58
N ARG A 27 13.96 9.24 -9.21
CA ARG A 27 14.54 10.56 -9.47
C ARG A 27 16.05 10.40 -9.74
N ALA A 28 16.42 9.98 -10.95
CA ALA A 28 17.78 10.22 -11.44
C ALA A 28 17.89 11.73 -11.72
N PHE A 29 18.91 12.40 -11.20
CA PHE A 29 19.07 13.85 -11.30
C PHE A 29 18.84 14.35 -12.75
N GLY A 30 17.84 15.21 -12.93
CA GLY A 30 17.38 15.72 -14.24
C GLY A 30 15.87 15.63 -14.51
N GLY A 31 15.03 15.19 -13.56
CA GLY A 31 13.56 15.28 -13.68
C GLY A 31 12.87 14.14 -14.45
N LYS A 32 13.57 13.03 -14.69
CA LYS A 32 13.09 11.90 -15.51
C LYS A 32 12.38 10.89 -14.59
N GLY A 33 11.19 10.40 -14.94
CA GLY A 33 10.27 9.63 -14.09
C GLY A 33 9.63 8.42 -14.79
N VAL A 34 9.68 7.21 -14.21
CA VAL A 34 8.87 6.05 -14.64
C VAL A 34 7.86 5.82 -13.54
N LEU A 35 6.60 5.84 -13.95
CA LEU A 35 5.48 5.75 -13.06
C LEU A 35 4.83 4.39 -13.28
N ILE A 36 4.89 3.54 -12.27
CA ILE A 36 4.30 2.21 -12.30
C ILE A 36 2.89 2.34 -11.73
N THR A 37 1.89 2.00 -12.52
CA THR A 37 0.47 1.98 -12.14
C THR A 37 -0.09 0.56 -12.24
N LEU A 38 -1.31 0.37 -11.74
CA LEU A 38 -2.10 -0.85 -11.98
C LEU A 38 -2.32 -1.14 -13.46
N TRP A 39 -2.26 -0.10 -14.28
CA TRP A 39 -2.58 -0.15 -15.70
C TRP A 39 -1.33 -0.33 -16.57
N GLY A 40 -0.15 -0.43 -15.94
CA GLY A 40 1.13 -0.62 -16.59
C GLY A 40 2.19 0.38 -16.17
N THR A 41 3.37 0.21 -16.76
CA THR A 41 4.53 1.08 -16.58
C THR A 41 4.47 2.23 -17.57
N VAL A 42 4.36 3.45 -17.06
CA VAL A 42 4.43 4.67 -17.87
C VAL A 42 5.87 5.18 -17.83
N ASP A 43 6.64 4.88 -18.87
CA ASP A 43 7.88 5.59 -19.15
C ASP A 43 7.54 6.87 -19.91
N LEU A 44 7.48 7.99 -19.19
CA LEU A 44 7.10 9.29 -19.73
C LEU A 44 8.01 9.77 -20.89
N TYR A 45 9.18 9.16 -21.08
CA TYR A 45 10.16 9.59 -22.08
C TYR A 45 10.82 8.46 -22.88
N GLY A 46 10.46 7.18 -22.65
CA GLY A 46 10.93 6.02 -23.42
C GLY A 46 12.43 5.73 -23.32
N ARG A 47 13.07 6.00 -22.17
CA ARG A 47 14.53 5.91 -21.98
C ARG A 47 14.95 4.96 -20.85
N ALA A 48 14.03 4.31 -20.16
CA ALA A 48 14.38 3.33 -19.15
C ALA A 48 14.97 2.07 -19.81
N LYS A 49 16.26 1.80 -19.56
CA LYS A 49 16.92 0.59 -20.08
C LYS A 49 16.56 -0.68 -19.31
N ALA A 50 16.19 -0.55 -18.04
CA ALA A 50 15.78 -1.65 -17.19
C ALA A 50 14.75 -1.14 -16.17
N LEU A 51 13.67 -1.90 -15.96
CA LEU A 51 12.62 -1.63 -14.98
C LEU A 51 12.62 -2.71 -13.89
N PRO A 52 12.33 -2.36 -12.62
CA PRO A 52 12.15 -3.37 -11.58
C PRO A 52 11.03 -4.35 -11.94
N ASP A 53 11.22 -5.63 -11.61
CA ASP A 53 10.12 -6.61 -11.69
C ASP A 53 9.04 -6.26 -10.68
N VAL A 54 7.85 -6.02 -11.21
CA VAL A 54 6.65 -5.63 -10.47
C VAL A 54 5.46 -6.55 -10.76
N SER A 55 5.72 -7.75 -11.28
CA SER A 55 4.70 -8.79 -11.54
C SER A 55 3.85 -9.12 -10.30
N TRP A 56 4.41 -8.90 -9.11
CA TRP A 56 3.73 -9.10 -7.83
C TRP A 56 2.64 -8.05 -7.54
N LEU A 57 2.71 -6.83 -8.10
CA LEU A 57 1.80 -5.73 -7.75
C LEU A 57 0.33 -6.11 -7.88
N GLY A 58 -0.05 -6.81 -8.96
CA GLY A 58 -1.43 -7.22 -9.19
C GLY A 58 -2.01 -8.08 -8.07
N TYR A 59 -1.21 -8.99 -7.48
CA TYR A 59 -1.65 -9.81 -6.36
C TYR A 59 -1.86 -8.97 -5.09
N PHE A 60 -0.98 -8.01 -4.82
CA PHE A 60 -1.15 -7.08 -3.69
C PHE A 60 -2.38 -6.21 -3.89
N THR A 61 -2.66 -5.75 -5.12
CA THR A 61 -3.90 -5.04 -5.44
C THR A 61 -5.14 -5.84 -5.11
N VAL A 62 -5.22 -7.07 -5.59
CA VAL A 62 -6.35 -7.96 -5.31
C VAL A 62 -6.49 -8.19 -3.81
N PHE A 63 -5.37 -8.39 -3.11
CA PHE A 63 -5.36 -8.54 -1.66
C PHE A 63 -5.93 -7.30 -0.96
N TRP A 64 -5.47 -6.10 -1.31
CA TRP A 64 -5.93 -4.85 -0.69
C TRP A 64 -7.41 -4.58 -0.97
N VAL A 65 -7.88 -4.89 -2.18
CA VAL A 65 -9.30 -4.84 -2.53
C VAL A 65 -10.11 -5.80 -1.67
N ALA A 66 -9.69 -7.07 -1.58
CA ALA A 66 -10.37 -8.08 -0.77
C ALA A 66 -10.40 -7.69 0.71
N LEU A 67 -9.28 -7.20 1.27
CA LEU A 67 -9.19 -6.76 2.66
C LEU A 67 -10.16 -5.61 2.95
N ALA A 68 -10.26 -4.63 2.06
CA ALA A 68 -11.20 -3.51 2.22
C ALA A 68 -12.66 -3.95 2.13
N LEU A 69 -12.99 -4.88 1.23
CA LEU A 69 -14.34 -5.46 1.12
C LEU A 69 -14.71 -6.24 2.39
N VAL A 70 -13.79 -7.08 2.90
CA VAL A 70 -14.01 -7.83 4.14
C VAL A 70 -14.18 -6.87 5.33
N ALA A 71 -13.39 -5.80 5.41
CA ALA A 71 -13.53 -4.78 6.45
C ALA A 71 -14.90 -4.06 6.36
N ALA A 72 -15.36 -3.73 5.15
CA ALA A 72 -16.66 -3.10 4.93
C ALA A 72 -17.80 -4.03 5.37
N VAL A 73 -17.76 -5.32 5.03
CA VAL A 73 -18.75 -6.31 5.47
C VAL A 73 -18.69 -6.51 6.99
N ALA A 74 -17.48 -6.57 7.57
CA ALA A 74 -17.28 -6.72 9.01
C ALA A 74 -17.87 -5.56 9.83
N ALA A 75 -18.06 -4.38 9.22
CA ALA A 75 -18.76 -3.24 9.83
C ALA A 75 -20.17 -3.58 10.31
N PHE A 76 -20.83 -4.54 9.65
CA PHE A 76 -22.23 -4.91 9.88
C PHE A 76 -22.40 -6.08 10.86
N LEU A 77 -21.30 -6.72 11.31
CA LEU A 77 -21.38 -7.74 12.34
C LEU A 77 -22.04 -7.17 13.60
N PRO A 78 -22.97 -7.89 14.26
CA PRO A 78 -23.77 -7.33 15.34
C PRO A 78 -22.94 -7.05 16.60
N GLN A 79 -21.97 -7.90 16.91
CA GLN A 79 -21.26 -7.87 18.19
C GLN A 79 -19.97 -7.05 18.14
N ALA A 80 -19.87 -6.04 19.03
CA ALA A 80 -18.77 -5.08 19.04
C ALA A 80 -17.40 -5.71 19.30
N ARG A 81 -17.33 -6.68 20.22
CA ARG A 81 -16.08 -7.41 20.51
C ARG A 81 -15.59 -8.21 19.31
N THR A 82 -16.51 -8.87 18.59
CA THR A 82 -16.18 -9.64 17.38
C THR A 82 -15.68 -8.71 16.28
N ARG A 83 -16.37 -7.58 16.04
CA ARG A 83 -15.89 -6.53 15.11
C ARG A 83 -14.47 -6.07 15.45
N ALA A 84 -14.22 -5.76 16.72
CA ALA A 84 -12.91 -5.30 17.18
C ALA A 84 -11.80 -6.31 16.82
N ARG A 85 -12.03 -7.59 17.12
CA ARG A 85 -11.10 -8.68 16.79
C ARG A 85 -10.84 -8.78 15.29
N VAL A 86 -11.90 -8.73 14.48
CA VAL A 86 -11.77 -8.77 13.01
C VAL A 86 -10.94 -7.60 12.51
N PHE A 87 -11.21 -6.37 12.97
CA PHE A 87 -10.42 -5.20 12.54
C PHE A 87 -8.97 -5.24 13.01
N TYR A 88 -8.70 -5.79 14.19
CA TYR A 88 -7.32 -6.03 14.63
C TYR A 88 -6.60 -7.03 13.74
N VAL A 89 -7.24 -8.16 13.42
CA VAL A 89 -6.67 -9.17 12.53
C VAL A 89 -6.41 -8.58 11.14
N LEU A 90 -7.42 -7.93 10.54
CA LEU A 90 -7.27 -7.31 9.22
C LEU A 90 -6.19 -6.22 9.22
N GLY A 91 -6.15 -5.37 10.24
CA GLY A 91 -5.13 -4.33 10.36
C GLY A 91 -3.71 -4.90 10.53
N LEU A 92 -3.54 -5.93 11.36
CA LEU A 92 -2.22 -6.58 11.57
C LEU A 92 -1.76 -7.31 10.31
N VAL A 93 -2.66 -8.05 9.65
CA VAL A 93 -2.36 -8.71 8.38
C VAL A 93 -2.02 -7.66 7.32
N GLY A 94 -2.76 -6.57 7.25
CA GLY A 94 -2.45 -5.44 6.35
C GLY A 94 -1.06 -4.86 6.60
N VAL A 95 -0.68 -4.61 7.86
CA VAL A 95 0.68 -4.15 8.19
C VAL A 95 1.75 -5.15 7.77
N ALA A 96 1.53 -6.45 8.00
CA ALA A 96 2.46 -7.50 7.58
C ALA A 96 2.60 -7.58 6.05
N VAL A 97 1.49 -7.48 5.32
CA VAL A 97 1.50 -7.47 3.86
C VAL A 97 2.15 -6.21 3.32
N PHE A 98 1.93 -5.04 3.92
CA PHE A 98 2.67 -3.82 3.57
C PHE A 98 4.18 -3.99 3.77
N ALA A 99 4.62 -4.62 4.86
CA ALA A 99 6.04 -4.87 5.09
C ALA A 99 6.64 -5.81 4.03
N LEU A 100 5.88 -6.83 3.60
CA LEU A 100 6.26 -7.70 2.49
C LEU A 100 6.32 -6.94 1.15
N GLU A 101 5.34 -6.09 0.86
CA GLU A 101 5.30 -5.24 -0.33
C GLU A 101 6.52 -4.31 -0.37
N ALA A 102 6.86 -3.71 0.78
CA ALA A 102 8.04 -2.89 0.95
C ALA A 102 9.33 -3.68 0.67
N TYR A 103 9.45 -4.87 1.26
CA TYR A 103 10.58 -5.76 1.04
C TYR A 103 10.77 -6.11 -0.44
N LEU A 104 9.70 -6.56 -1.12
CA LEU A 104 9.74 -6.92 -2.54
C LEU A 104 10.12 -5.73 -3.42
N PHE A 105 9.58 -4.55 -3.13
CA PHE A 105 9.92 -3.32 -3.84
C PHE A 105 11.41 -3.00 -3.73
N TYR A 106 11.96 -2.97 -2.51
CA TYR A 106 13.38 -2.65 -2.31
C TYR A 106 14.28 -3.71 -2.93
N HIS A 107 13.91 -4.98 -2.83
CA HIS A 107 14.62 -6.07 -3.48
C HIS A 107 14.65 -5.93 -5.01
N ALA A 108 13.51 -5.61 -5.63
CA ALA A 108 13.43 -5.39 -7.08
C ALA A 108 14.28 -4.20 -7.54
N VAL A 109 14.34 -3.12 -6.74
CA VAL A 109 15.22 -1.96 -7.01
C VAL A 109 16.70 -2.33 -6.91
N TRP A 110 17.09 -3.09 -5.88
CA TRP A 110 18.47 -3.55 -5.73
C TRP A 110 18.90 -4.47 -6.86
N ALA A 111 18.05 -5.42 -7.27
CA ALA A 111 18.34 -6.30 -8.40
C ALA A 111 18.67 -5.52 -9.69
N VAL A 112 17.93 -4.44 -9.99
CA VAL A 112 18.21 -3.57 -11.15
C VAL A 112 19.53 -2.82 -10.99
N ASN A 113 19.80 -2.29 -9.80
CA ASN A 113 21.03 -1.54 -9.54
C ASN A 113 22.27 -2.45 -9.62
N ASP A 114 22.21 -3.64 -9.03
CA ASP A 114 23.31 -4.59 -8.98
C ASP A 114 23.63 -5.14 -10.37
N ALA A 115 22.60 -5.46 -11.17
CA ALA A 115 22.77 -5.85 -12.57
C ALA A 115 23.45 -4.75 -13.39
N ALA A 116 23.02 -3.49 -13.25
CA ALA A 116 23.62 -2.38 -13.98
C ALA A 116 25.09 -2.14 -13.57
N LEU A 117 25.43 -2.29 -12.28
CA LEU A 117 26.81 -2.18 -11.80
C LEU A 117 27.67 -3.32 -12.34
N ALA A 118 27.15 -4.55 -12.39
CA ALA A 118 27.83 -5.70 -12.98
C ALA A 118 28.09 -5.52 -14.49
N GLU A 119 27.19 -4.84 -15.21
CA GLU A 119 27.36 -4.44 -16.62
C GLU A 119 28.33 -3.25 -16.81
N GLY A 120 28.98 -2.78 -15.74
CA GLY A 120 30.00 -1.73 -15.81
C GLY A 120 29.46 -0.30 -15.68
N ALA A 121 28.21 -0.12 -15.22
CA ALA A 121 27.72 1.22 -14.89
C ALA A 121 28.58 1.84 -13.79
N ARG A 122 29.04 3.09 -13.99
CA ARG A 122 29.86 3.80 -13.00
C ARG A 122 29.15 4.04 -11.65
N ARG A 123 27.82 4.04 -11.64
CA ARG A 123 26.97 4.38 -10.48
C ARG A 123 25.62 3.65 -10.58
N PRO A 124 24.94 3.38 -9.44
CA PRO A 124 23.60 2.83 -9.44
C PRO A 124 22.62 3.74 -10.21
N PRO A 125 21.83 3.21 -11.16
CA PRO A 125 20.86 3.99 -11.92
C PRO A 125 19.69 4.50 -11.05
N LEU A 126 19.23 3.70 -10.08
CA LEU A 126 18.12 4.03 -9.19
C LEU A 126 18.66 4.55 -7.85
N LYS A 127 18.80 5.88 -7.73
CA LYS A 127 19.33 6.55 -6.51
C LYS A 127 18.28 7.08 -5.55
N ARG A 128 17.10 7.41 -6.06
CA ARG A 128 15.98 7.96 -5.30
C ARG A 128 14.76 7.16 -5.71
N TYR A 129 14.32 6.32 -4.80
CA TYR A 129 13.18 5.43 -4.96
C TYR A 129 12.34 5.56 -3.68
N SER A 130 11.02 5.58 -3.84
CA SER A 130 10.09 5.56 -2.72
C SER A 130 9.03 4.51 -2.98
N LEU A 131 8.48 3.99 -1.89
CA LEU A 131 7.21 3.28 -1.97
C LEU A 131 6.15 4.20 -2.55
N SER A 132 5.13 3.56 -3.08
CA SER A 132 4.10 4.20 -3.85
C SER A 132 3.04 4.84 -2.98
N LEU A 133 2.27 5.75 -3.58
CA LEU A 133 1.14 6.33 -2.89
C LEU A 133 0.10 5.25 -2.52
N GLY A 134 -0.06 4.23 -3.38
CA GLY A 134 -0.92 3.08 -3.11
C GLY A 134 -0.44 2.26 -1.89
N ALA A 135 0.86 2.02 -1.77
CA ALA A 135 1.44 1.31 -0.63
C ALA A 135 1.26 2.10 0.68
N TYR A 136 1.51 3.42 0.67
CA TYR A 136 1.29 4.26 1.85
C TYR A 136 -0.20 4.38 2.21
N ALA A 137 -1.09 4.50 1.23
CA ALA A 137 -2.54 4.49 1.47
C ALA A 137 -2.98 3.17 2.11
N SER A 138 -2.42 2.04 1.67
CA SER A 138 -2.72 0.72 2.21
C SER A 138 -2.20 0.52 3.63
N PHE A 139 -1.00 1.03 3.92
CA PHE A 139 -0.49 1.08 5.28
C PHE A 139 -1.38 1.93 6.20
N LEU A 140 -1.74 3.14 5.77
CA LEU A 140 -2.62 4.03 6.54
C LEU A 140 -4.00 3.42 6.75
N TYR A 141 -4.54 2.73 5.76
CA TYR A 141 -5.81 2.01 5.89
C TYR A 141 -5.70 0.87 6.92
N SER A 142 -4.58 0.14 6.94
CA SER A 142 -4.32 -0.90 7.95
C SER A 142 -4.26 -0.31 9.36
N LEU A 143 -3.56 0.81 9.56
CA LEU A 143 -3.51 1.53 10.83
C LEU A 143 -4.89 2.05 11.24
N PHE A 144 -5.66 2.55 10.27
CA PHE A 144 -7.03 2.97 10.48
C PHE A 144 -7.90 1.81 10.98
N LEU A 145 -7.77 0.59 10.43
CA LEU A 145 -8.49 -0.58 10.92
C LEU A 145 -8.12 -0.91 12.38
N LEU A 146 -6.85 -0.82 12.76
CA LEU A 146 -6.42 -1.01 14.15
C LEU A 146 -7.06 0.03 15.08
N ALA A 147 -7.07 1.30 14.67
CA ALA A 147 -7.70 2.38 15.43
C ALA A 147 -9.23 2.16 15.54
N VAL A 148 -9.89 1.79 14.44
CA VAL A 148 -11.31 1.44 14.41
C VAL A 148 -11.60 0.29 15.36
N GLY A 149 -10.79 -0.77 15.35
CA GLY A 149 -10.90 -1.90 16.27
C GLY A 149 -10.86 -1.45 17.73
N ARG A 150 -9.94 -0.53 18.07
CA ARG A 150 -9.84 0.04 19.42
C ARG A 150 -11.10 0.80 19.83
N LEU A 151 -11.70 1.55 18.92
CA LEU A 151 -12.93 2.34 19.16
C LEU A 151 -14.19 1.49 19.34
N GLN A 152 -14.17 0.20 18.98
CA GLN A 152 -15.25 -0.75 19.23
C GLN A 152 -15.26 -1.29 20.67
N LEU A 153 -14.15 -1.17 21.40
CA LEU A 153 -14.00 -1.70 22.76
C LEU A 153 -14.30 -0.65 23.85
N PRO A 154 -14.70 -1.09 25.06
CA PRO A 154 -14.80 -0.22 26.23
C PRO A 154 -13.47 0.54 26.47
N GLY A 155 -13.57 1.83 26.82
CA GLY A 155 -12.41 2.71 27.02
C GLY A 155 -11.73 3.21 25.75
N GLY A 156 -12.07 2.70 24.56
CA GLY A 156 -11.50 3.21 23.30
C GLY A 156 -11.95 4.63 22.98
N ARG A 157 -13.23 4.94 23.26
CA ARG A 157 -13.79 6.28 23.08
C ARG A 157 -13.32 7.27 24.14
N ALA A 158 -12.99 6.80 25.34
CA ALA A 158 -12.46 7.64 26.40
C ALA A 158 -11.08 8.24 26.04
N LEU A 159 -10.36 7.61 25.10
CA LEU A 159 -9.08 8.07 24.56
C LEU A 159 -9.23 9.27 23.60
N LEU A 160 -10.44 9.56 23.09
CA LEU A 160 -10.72 10.68 22.19
C LEU A 160 -11.23 11.94 22.92
N VAL A 161 -11.57 11.83 24.21
CA VAL A 161 -12.20 12.91 25.01
C VAL A 161 -11.27 13.37 26.14
N ARG A 162 -10.09 12.76 26.27
CA ARG A 162 -9.00 13.22 27.14
C ARG A 162 -7.95 13.90 26.28
#